data_AF-A0AAT9IJU5-F1
#
_entry.id   AF-A0AAT9IJU5-F1
#
_cell.length_a   1.000
_cell.length_b   1.000
_cell.length_c   1.000
_cell.angle_alpha   90.00
_cell.angle_beta   90.00
_cell.angle_gamma   90.00
#
_symmetry.space_group_name_H-M   'P 1'
#
loop_
_entity.id
_entity.type
_entity.pdbx_description
1 polymer ?
#
loop_
_entity_poly.entity_id
_entity_poly.type
_entity_poly.pdbx_seq_one_letter_code
_entity_poly.pdbx_strand_id
1 'polypeptide(L)'
;MRVGVEDASDVTEPDWVTGVSWWTKGEPRTVFGVDVCMVDGVSAKIIAVEPVKKVGSVIGLPPLVLSAPSSEGAIISATGYPPPLSGDVTLVDAEGAAFTYACGSLGAVQQIVIGFEATGPEGGGWKGVNIRYSAGGTTHELVVPLNALMCGTETEPCEPS
;
A
#
# COMPACT_ATOMS: atom_id res chain seq x y z
N MET A 1 6.34 -5.65 -5.89
CA MET A 1 5.73 -6.81 -6.58
C MET A 1 4.35 -6.38 -7.02
N ARG A 2 4.01 -6.51 -8.31
CA ARG A 2 2.79 -5.92 -8.87
C ARG A 2 1.60 -6.88 -8.74
N VAL A 3 0.52 -6.45 -8.11
CA VAL A 3 -0.76 -7.20 -8.06
C VAL A 3 -1.70 -6.65 -9.14
N GLY A 4 -2.14 -7.51 -10.05
CA GLY A 4 -3.09 -7.17 -11.12
C GLY A 4 -4.53 -7.30 -10.65
N VAL A 5 -5.36 -6.35 -11.02
CA VAL A 5 -6.79 -6.30 -10.69
C VAL A 5 -7.61 -6.78 -11.89
N GLU A 6 -8.24 -7.96 -11.78
CA GLU A 6 -9.13 -8.55 -12.80
C GLU A 6 -10.61 -8.48 -12.38
N ASP A 7 -11.52 -8.50 -13.34
CA ASP A 7 -12.97 -8.52 -13.15
C ASP A 7 -13.40 -9.91 -12.64
N ALA A 8 -13.39 -10.10 -11.31
CA ALA A 8 -13.57 -11.40 -10.68
C ALA A 8 -15.05 -11.83 -10.64
N SER A 9 -15.56 -12.36 -11.75
CA SER A 9 -16.89 -13.00 -11.78
C SER A 9 -16.84 -14.54 -11.70
N ASP A 10 -15.68 -15.20 -11.83
CA ASP A 10 -15.66 -16.68 -11.87
C ASP A 10 -14.26 -17.28 -11.63
N VAL A 11 -13.61 -16.96 -10.50
CA VAL A 11 -12.31 -17.56 -10.15
C VAL A 11 -12.36 -18.14 -8.73
N THR A 12 -12.43 -19.48 -8.67
CA THR A 12 -12.03 -20.30 -7.51
C THR A 12 -10.71 -19.78 -6.97
N GLU A 13 -10.70 -19.33 -5.71
CA GLU A 13 -9.58 -18.81 -4.90
C GLU A 13 -8.22 -18.83 -5.62
N PRO A 14 -7.81 -17.71 -6.25
CA PRO A 14 -6.53 -17.71 -6.93
C PRO A 14 -5.40 -17.71 -5.88
N ASP A 15 -4.46 -18.63 -6.07
CA ASP A 15 -3.29 -18.92 -5.22
C ASP A 15 -2.19 -17.82 -5.29
N TRP A 16 -2.54 -16.54 -5.05
CA TRP A 16 -1.57 -15.44 -4.97
C TRP A 16 -1.03 -15.27 -3.54
N VAL A 17 -0.39 -16.31 -3.00
CA VAL A 17 0.39 -16.15 -1.76
C VAL A 17 1.77 -15.58 -2.12
N THR A 18 1.86 -14.26 -2.13
CA THR A 18 3.15 -13.57 -2.03
C THR A 18 3.12 -12.64 -0.85
N GLY A 19 3.54 -13.16 0.30
CA GLY A 19 3.76 -12.37 1.49
C GLY A 19 4.97 -11.46 1.28
N VAL A 20 4.72 -10.17 1.06
CA VAL A 20 5.78 -9.17 1.04
C VAL A 20 5.88 -8.56 2.44
N SER A 21 7.09 -8.44 2.99
CA SER A 21 7.31 -7.94 4.35
C SER A 21 8.24 -6.74 4.37
N TRP A 22 7.86 -5.70 5.10
CA TRP A 22 8.58 -4.45 5.22
C TRP A 22 8.65 -4.02 6.69
N TRP A 23 9.81 -3.50 7.10
CA TRP A 23 10.06 -3.06 8.48
C TRP A 23 10.87 -1.76 8.51
N THR A 24 10.58 -0.88 9.47
CA THR A 24 11.35 0.35 9.72
C THR A 24 11.72 0.48 11.19
N LYS A 25 12.84 1.16 11.49
CA LYS A 25 13.28 1.50 12.87
C LYS A 25 12.25 2.35 13.61
N GLY A 26 12.41 2.51 14.93
CA GLY A 26 11.51 3.21 15.86
C GLY A 26 11.31 4.72 15.64
N GLU A 27 11.18 5.15 14.40
CA GLU A 27 10.65 6.46 14.06
C GLU A 27 9.16 6.50 14.39
N PRO A 28 8.63 7.64 14.88
CA PRO A 28 7.24 7.73 15.29
C PRO A 28 6.28 7.57 14.11
N ARG A 29 6.74 7.81 12.87
CA ARG A 29 5.93 7.70 11.64
C ARG A 29 6.68 7.02 10.53
N THR A 30 5.97 6.18 9.80
CA THR A 30 6.51 5.44 8.65
C THR A 30 5.44 5.28 7.57
N VAL A 31 5.87 5.07 6.33
CA VAL A 31 5.01 4.67 5.22
C VAL A 31 5.53 3.46 4.50
N PHE A 32 4.61 2.75 3.85
CA PHE A 32 4.87 1.62 2.98
C PHE A 32 4.15 1.81 1.65
N GLY A 33 4.84 1.54 0.54
CA GLY A 33 4.22 1.53 -0.78
C GLY A 33 3.67 0.16 -1.15
N VAL A 34 2.51 0.16 -1.78
CA VAL A 34 1.80 -1.02 -2.27
C VAL A 34 1.63 -0.87 -3.77
N ASP A 35 2.31 -1.75 -4.52
CA ASP A 35 2.22 -1.83 -5.97
C ASP A 35 0.93 -2.57 -6.38
N VAL A 36 -0.08 -1.82 -6.81
CA VAL A 36 -1.26 -2.38 -7.49
C VAL A 36 -1.30 -1.86 -8.92
N CYS A 37 -1.78 -2.67 -9.86
CA CYS A 37 -1.92 -2.28 -11.25
C CYS A 37 -3.24 -2.74 -11.85
N MET A 38 -3.72 -1.98 -12.83
CA MET A 38 -4.93 -2.24 -13.57
C MET A 38 -4.63 -3.17 -14.75
N VAL A 39 -5.42 -4.24 -14.88
CA VAL A 39 -5.44 -5.06 -16.09
C VAL A 39 -6.27 -4.33 -17.16
N ASP A 40 -5.92 -4.53 -18.43
CA ASP A 40 -6.62 -3.96 -19.60
C ASP A 40 -6.72 -2.42 -19.67
N GLY A 41 -5.88 -1.70 -18.93
CA GLY A 41 -5.80 -0.23 -19.01
C GLY A 41 -7.04 0.52 -18.49
N VAL A 42 -7.89 -0.16 -17.72
CA VAL A 42 -9.07 0.45 -17.08
C VAL A 42 -8.63 1.42 -15.98
N SER A 43 -9.39 2.49 -15.76
CA SER A 43 -9.21 3.36 -14.60
C SER A 43 -10.14 2.95 -13.45
N ALA A 44 -9.60 2.95 -12.24
CA ALA A 44 -10.35 2.76 -11.01
C ALA A 44 -10.43 4.07 -10.21
N LYS A 45 -11.52 4.27 -9.48
CA LYS A 45 -11.60 5.28 -8.41
C LYS A 45 -11.50 4.57 -7.07
N ILE A 46 -10.52 4.91 -6.26
CA ILE A 46 -10.35 4.30 -4.94
C ILE A 46 -11.47 4.81 -4.01
N ILE A 47 -12.09 3.89 -3.29
CA ILE A 47 -13.16 4.15 -2.31
C ILE A 47 -12.58 4.12 -0.91
N ALA A 48 -11.81 3.08 -0.57
CA ALA A 48 -11.18 2.94 0.73
C ALA A 48 -9.94 2.06 0.66
N VAL A 49 -9.00 2.27 1.58
CA VAL A 49 -7.83 1.42 1.81
C VAL A 49 -7.76 1.13 3.30
N GLU A 50 -7.94 -0.14 3.66
CA GLU A 50 -8.18 -0.56 5.04
C GLU A 50 -7.30 -1.77 5.41
N PRO A 51 -6.93 -1.94 6.68
CA PRO A 51 -6.23 -3.16 7.10
C PRO A 51 -7.16 -4.36 7.01
N VAL A 52 -6.64 -5.48 6.50
CA VAL A 52 -7.29 -6.79 6.74
C VAL A 52 -7.13 -7.17 8.20
N LYS A 53 -5.92 -7.00 8.75
CA LYS A 53 -5.63 -7.22 10.17
C LYS A 53 -4.63 -6.19 10.68
N LYS A 54 -4.97 -5.56 11.80
CA LYS A 54 -4.07 -4.67 12.55
C LYS A 54 -3.35 -5.45 13.65
N VAL A 55 -2.07 -5.17 13.86
CA VAL A 55 -1.25 -5.75 14.94
C VAL A 55 -0.44 -4.67 15.66
N GLY A 56 -0.14 -4.91 16.94
CA GLY A 56 0.62 -3.96 17.77
C GLY A 56 -0.10 -2.62 18.02
N SER A 57 0.66 -1.64 18.49
CA SER A 57 0.20 -0.30 18.85
C SER A 57 0.63 0.75 17.85
N VAL A 58 -0.09 0.78 16.73
CA VAL A 58 -0.01 1.85 15.73
C VAL A 58 -1.37 2.48 15.48
N ILE A 59 -1.42 3.71 14.98
CA ILE A 59 -2.58 4.26 14.30
C ILE A 59 -2.35 4.26 12.80
N GLY A 60 -3.38 3.92 12.02
CA GLY A 60 -3.34 4.09 10.57
C GLY A 60 -3.51 5.57 10.24
N LEU A 61 -2.58 6.11 9.45
CA LEU A 61 -2.70 7.44 8.87
C LEU A 61 -3.49 7.35 7.56
N PRO A 62 -4.05 8.45 7.05
CA PRO A 62 -4.81 8.43 5.80
C PRO A 62 -3.99 7.77 4.67
N PRO A 63 -4.59 6.90 3.85
CA PRO A 63 -3.90 6.33 2.70
C PRO A 63 -3.71 7.40 1.62
N LEU A 64 -2.60 7.34 0.90
CA LEU A 64 -2.28 8.24 -0.21
C LEU A 64 -2.13 7.46 -1.52
N VAL A 65 -2.36 8.12 -2.65
CA VAL A 65 -1.90 7.66 -3.97
C VAL A 65 -0.65 8.46 -4.35
N LEU A 66 0.45 7.74 -4.52
CA LEU A 66 1.68 8.27 -5.09
C LEU A 66 1.63 8.14 -6.61
N SER A 67 2.01 9.19 -7.34
CA SER A 67 2.26 9.12 -8.79
C SER A 67 3.65 9.68 -9.09
N ALA A 68 4.46 8.91 -9.83
CA ALA A 68 5.81 9.26 -10.21
C ALA A 68 6.05 9.01 -11.71
N PRO A 69 6.88 9.79 -12.41
CA PRO A 69 7.13 9.66 -13.84
C PRO A 69 7.98 8.44 -14.21
N SER A 70 8.66 7.83 -13.24
CA SER A 70 9.47 6.63 -13.39
C SER A 70 9.33 5.72 -12.18
N SER A 71 9.70 4.45 -12.34
CA SER A 71 9.72 3.46 -11.25
C SER A 71 10.71 3.80 -10.14
N GLU A 72 11.68 4.69 -10.37
CA GLU A 72 12.63 5.14 -9.33
C GLU A 72 11.95 5.97 -8.25
N GLY A 73 10.79 6.56 -8.54
CA GLY A 73 9.97 7.28 -7.55
C GLY A 73 9.08 6.37 -6.71
N ALA A 74 9.11 5.04 -6.93
CA ALA A 74 8.37 4.09 -6.12
C ALA A 74 8.96 3.98 -4.72
N ILE A 75 8.08 3.90 -3.72
CA ILE A 75 8.45 3.71 -2.32
C ILE A 75 8.23 2.25 -1.96
N ILE A 76 9.23 1.66 -1.32
CA ILE A 76 9.07 0.40 -0.57
C ILE A 76 8.62 0.74 0.85
N SER A 77 9.46 1.49 1.55
CA SER A 77 9.18 2.04 2.87
C SER A 77 9.98 3.32 3.07
N ALA A 78 9.42 4.29 3.80
CA ALA A 78 10.11 5.55 4.12
C ALA A 78 9.70 6.05 5.51
N THR A 79 10.59 6.79 6.17
CA THR A 79 10.29 7.44 7.44
C THR A 79 9.48 8.72 7.21
N GLY A 80 8.65 9.10 8.19
CA GLY A 80 7.77 10.26 8.12
C GLY A 80 6.42 9.98 7.46
N TYR A 81 5.52 10.96 7.53
CA TYR A 81 4.23 10.96 6.85
C TYR A 81 3.73 12.41 6.63
N PRO A 82 3.39 12.81 5.40
CA PRO A 82 3.67 12.10 4.13
C PRO A 82 5.18 11.84 3.97
N PRO A 83 5.60 10.86 3.15
CA PRO A 83 7.02 10.63 2.93
C PRO A 83 7.68 11.86 2.29
N PRO A 84 8.96 12.12 2.57
CA PRO A 84 9.71 13.14 1.86
C PRO A 84 9.71 12.81 0.36
N LEU A 85 9.27 13.78 -0.44
CA LEU A 85 9.22 13.67 -1.89
C LEU A 85 10.58 14.00 -2.50
N SER A 86 10.99 13.26 -3.52
CA SER A 86 12.12 13.58 -4.37
C SER A 86 11.67 13.63 -5.83
N GLY A 87 12.20 14.58 -6.61
CA GLY A 87 11.84 14.75 -8.02
C GLY A 87 10.37 15.11 -8.25
N ASP A 88 9.85 14.73 -9.42
CA ASP A 88 8.49 15.04 -9.87
C ASP A 88 7.45 14.02 -9.36
N VAL A 89 7.47 13.75 -8.04
CA VAL A 89 6.51 12.84 -7.39
C VAL A 89 5.35 13.63 -6.81
N THR A 90 4.14 13.10 -6.94
CA THR A 90 2.93 13.68 -6.37
C THR A 90 2.25 12.71 -5.41
N LEU A 91 1.63 13.26 -4.36
CA LEU A 91 0.80 12.53 -3.40
C LEU A 91 -0.56 13.20 -3.30
N VAL A 92 -1.61 12.39 -3.34
CA VAL A 92 -2.99 12.82 -3.09
C VAL A 92 -3.65 11.85 -2.13
N ASP A 93 -4.70 12.28 -1.43
CA ASP A 93 -5.51 11.37 -0.61
C ASP A 93 -6.04 10.24 -1.48
N ALA A 94 -5.95 9.00 -0.99
CA ALA A 94 -6.39 7.85 -1.78
C ALA A 94 -7.91 7.84 -1.95
N GLU A 95 -8.68 8.24 -0.95
CA GLU A 95 -10.14 8.28 -1.06
C GLU A 95 -10.57 9.23 -2.19
N GLY A 96 -11.23 8.65 -3.21
CA GLY A 96 -11.69 9.37 -4.38
C GLY A 96 -10.64 9.62 -5.46
N ALA A 97 -9.37 9.26 -5.24
CA ALA A 97 -8.33 9.37 -6.26
C ALA A 97 -8.56 8.40 -7.42
N ALA A 98 -8.20 8.85 -8.62
CA ALA A 98 -8.14 8.01 -9.80
C ALA A 98 -6.83 7.23 -9.82
N PHE A 99 -6.94 5.94 -10.11
CA PHE A 99 -5.84 5.00 -10.27
C PHE A 99 -5.88 4.42 -11.69
N THR A 100 -4.79 4.56 -12.42
CA THR A 100 -4.68 4.28 -13.87
C THR A 100 -3.44 3.48 -14.23
N TYR A 101 -2.61 3.12 -13.25
CA TYR A 101 -1.34 2.44 -13.52
C TYR A 101 -1.57 1.04 -14.09
N ALA A 102 -1.18 0.83 -15.36
CA ALA A 102 -1.40 -0.42 -16.07
C ALA A 102 -0.31 -1.47 -15.76
N CYS A 103 -0.73 -2.74 -15.64
CA CYS A 103 0.20 -3.85 -15.47
C CYS A 103 1.15 -3.97 -16.69
N GLY A 104 2.45 -4.16 -16.42
CA GLY A 104 3.47 -4.21 -17.47
C GLY A 104 3.98 -2.86 -17.98
N SER A 105 3.48 -1.74 -17.46
CA SER A 105 4.03 -0.41 -17.80
C SER A 105 5.51 -0.27 -17.37
N LEU A 106 6.32 0.32 -18.25
CA LEU A 106 7.76 0.60 -18.06
C LEU A 106 8.05 2.08 -17.72
N GLY A 107 7.01 2.92 -17.63
CA GLY A 107 7.14 4.37 -17.42
C GLY A 107 6.63 4.81 -16.04
N ALA A 108 5.73 5.79 -16.05
CA ALA A 108 5.11 6.34 -14.85
C ALA A 108 4.48 5.24 -13.99
N VAL A 109 4.64 5.36 -12.67
CA VAL A 109 4.14 4.42 -11.67
C VAL A 109 3.13 5.12 -10.77
N GLN A 110 2.11 4.38 -10.35
CA GLN A 110 1.29 4.76 -9.20
C GLN A 110 1.35 3.69 -8.13
N GLN A 111 1.31 4.11 -6.87
CA GLN A 111 1.29 3.22 -5.72
C GLN A 111 0.29 3.71 -4.70
N ILE A 112 -0.28 2.77 -3.95
CA ILE A 112 -1.01 3.10 -2.73
C ILE A 112 0.02 3.19 -1.60
N VAL A 113 0.04 4.29 -0.87
CA VAL A 113 0.93 4.52 0.25
C VAL A 113 0.12 4.43 1.54
N ILE A 114 0.47 3.48 2.40
CA ILE A 114 -0.13 3.31 3.72
C ILE A 114 0.82 3.89 4.76
N GLY A 115 0.31 4.70 5.68
CA GLY A 115 1.10 5.33 6.73
C GLY A 115 0.71 4.83 8.13
N PHE A 116 1.69 4.72 9.01
CA PHE A 116 1.49 4.41 10.42
C PHE A 116 2.15 5.45 11.32
N GLU A 117 1.54 5.67 12.48
CA GLU A 117 2.18 6.35 13.60
C GLU A 117 2.21 5.42 14.81
N ALA A 118 3.39 5.25 15.41
CA ALA A 118 3.59 4.41 16.58
C ALA A 118 2.94 5.08 17.80
N THR A 119 2.21 4.29 18.59
CA THR A 119 1.54 4.74 19.82
C THR A 119 2.07 4.04 21.08
N GLY A 120 2.90 3.02 20.91
CA GLY A 120 3.51 2.25 21.99
C GLY A 120 4.88 1.69 21.62
N PRO A 121 5.65 1.22 22.62
CA PRO A 121 7.03 0.76 22.45
C PRO A 121 7.17 -0.59 21.72
N GLU A 122 6.07 -1.31 21.49
CA GLU A 122 6.04 -2.59 20.78
C GLU A 122 5.98 -2.46 19.25
N GLY A 123 5.69 -1.27 18.73
CA GLY A 123 5.50 -1.05 17.29
C GLY A 123 4.20 -1.69 16.79
N GLY A 124 4.15 -2.10 15.53
CA GLY A 124 2.96 -2.72 14.94
C GLY A 124 2.75 -2.38 13.48
N GLY A 125 1.56 -2.61 12.96
CA GLY A 125 1.28 -2.39 11.56
C GLY A 125 0.08 -3.16 11.04
N TRP A 126 0.06 -3.37 9.72
CA TRP A 126 -1.01 -4.06 9.01
C TRP A 126 -0.50 -5.36 8.40
N LYS A 127 -1.28 -6.44 8.60
CA LYS A 127 -1.16 -7.72 7.92
C LYS A 127 -2.31 -7.82 6.92
N GLY A 128 -2.00 -7.56 5.66
CA GLY A 128 -2.92 -7.46 4.55
C GLY A 128 -3.60 -6.09 4.46
N VAL A 129 -3.88 -5.68 3.23
CA VAL A 129 -4.62 -4.46 2.91
C VAL A 129 -5.81 -4.83 2.05
N ASN A 130 -7.00 -4.32 2.38
CA ASN A 130 -8.18 -4.38 1.53
C ASN A 130 -8.35 -3.03 0.83
N ILE A 131 -8.44 -3.05 -0.50
CA ILE A 131 -8.63 -1.87 -1.33
C ILE A 131 -10.00 -2.00 -1.98
N ARG A 132 -10.92 -1.12 -1.58
CA ARG A 132 -12.22 -0.95 -2.24
C ARG A 132 -12.08 0.08 -3.35
N TYR A 133 -12.56 -0.24 -4.54
CA TYR A 133 -12.48 0.65 -5.69
C TYR A 133 -13.71 0.51 -6.60
N SER A 134 -13.95 1.51 -7.44
CA SER A 134 -14.98 1.51 -8.46
C SER A 134 -14.34 1.50 -9.85
N ALA A 135 -14.71 0.55 -10.70
CA ALA A 135 -14.31 0.47 -12.10
C ALA A 135 -15.54 0.18 -12.96
N GLY A 136 -15.72 0.87 -14.09
CA GLY A 136 -16.89 0.69 -14.95
C GLY A 136 -18.25 0.96 -14.28
N GLY A 137 -18.27 1.67 -13.13
CA GLY A 137 -19.48 1.91 -12.33
C GLY A 137 -19.81 0.81 -11.32
N THR A 138 -19.02 -0.27 -11.26
CA THR A 138 -19.16 -1.37 -10.31
C THR A 138 -18.14 -1.23 -9.19
N THR A 139 -18.54 -1.56 -7.95
CA THR A 139 -17.63 -1.62 -6.80
C THR A 139 -16.99 -3.00 -6.70
N HIS A 140 -15.68 -3.01 -6.43
CA HIS A 140 -14.86 -4.20 -6.30
C HIS A 140 -13.97 -4.10 -5.07
N GLU A 141 -13.45 -5.26 -4.66
CA GLU A 141 -12.52 -5.41 -3.55
C GLU A 141 -11.27 -6.15 -4.01
N LEU A 142 -10.11 -5.61 -3.66
CA LEU A 142 -8.81 -6.25 -3.83
C LEU A 142 -8.16 -6.41 -2.47
N VAL A 143 -7.92 -7.65 -2.07
CA VAL A 143 -7.10 -7.95 -0.90
C VAL A 143 -5.66 -8.14 -1.37
N VAL A 144 -4.70 -7.48 -0.72
CA VAL A 144 -3.26 -7.61 -0.99
C VAL A 144 -2.60 -8.23 0.24
N PRO A 145 -1.91 -9.38 0.13
CA PRO A 145 -1.35 -10.07 1.29
C PRO A 145 0.05 -9.53 1.55
N LEU A 146 0.17 -8.58 2.47
CA LEU A 146 1.45 -7.97 2.83
C LEU A 146 1.61 -7.86 4.34
N ASN A 147 2.84 -7.70 4.82
CA ASN A 147 3.16 -7.34 6.19
C ASN A 147 3.88 -5.99 6.16
N ALA A 148 3.13 -4.92 6.42
CA ALA A 148 3.68 -3.58 6.60
C ALA A 148 3.78 -3.33 8.10
N LEU A 149 4.96 -3.51 8.67
CA LEU A 149 5.17 -3.44 10.11
C LEU A 149 6.24 -2.41 10.45
N MET A 150 6.12 -1.78 11.62
CA MET A 150 7.08 -0.83 12.17
C MET A 150 7.63 -1.44 13.45
N CYS A 151 8.95 -1.40 13.63
CA CYS A 151 9.59 -1.80 14.87
C CYS A 151 9.20 -0.81 15.97
N GLY A 152 8.90 -1.34 17.15
CA GLY A 152 8.88 -0.55 18.36
C GLY A 152 10.26 -0.44 18.99
N THR A 153 10.40 0.47 19.95
CA THR A 153 11.64 0.64 20.73
C THR A 153 12.02 -0.60 21.56
N GLU A 154 11.05 -1.43 21.93
CA GLU A 154 11.26 -2.69 22.68
C GLU A 154 11.48 -3.90 21.77
N THR A 155 11.23 -3.75 20.47
CA THR A 155 11.37 -4.82 19.48
C THR A 155 12.49 -4.53 18.47
N GLU A 156 13.40 -3.60 18.78
CA GLU A 156 14.58 -3.32 17.96
C GLU A 156 15.80 -4.11 18.48
N PRO A 157 16.53 -4.85 17.61
CA PRO A 157 16.31 -5.01 16.17
C PRO A 157 15.11 -5.91 15.84
N CYS A 158 14.38 -5.57 14.77
CA CYS A 158 13.29 -6.41 14.26
C CYS A 158 13.86 -7.74 13.73
N GLU A 159 13.77 -8.80 14.53
CA GLU A 159 14.04 -10.15 14.05
C GLU A 159 12.79 -10.74 13.39
N PRO A 160 12.91 -11.35 12.20
CA PRO A 160 11.80 -12.11 11.62
C PRO A 160 11.56 -13.35 12.48
N SER A 161 10.48 -13.34 13.27
CA SER A 161 9.99 -14.50 14.03
C SER A 161 9.30 -15.52 13.12
#